data_AF-A0A2D6EZF9-F1
#
_entry.id   AF-A0A2D6EZF9-F1
#
_cell.length_a   1.000
_cell.length_b   1.000
_cell.length_c   1.000
_cell.angle_alpha   90.00
_cell.angle_beta   90.00
_cell.angle_gamma   90.00
#
_symmetry.space_group_name_H-M   'P 1'
#
loop_
_entity.id
_entity.type
_entity.pdbx_description
1 polymer ?
#
loop_
_entity_poly.entity_id
_entity_poly.type
_entity_poly.pdbx_seq_one_letter_code
_entity_poly.pdbx_strand_id
1 'polypeptide(L)'
;MIIQTHLQHGVIYHYQCNTTRLKKEKNQKNFYEYCLGVIQNCPHEYFFSGPRSSVLKFRVGVDPVHVKGHEMSEFAKLGLEEYSQNIRSNHEKVQQFLLLHDPKTVALEVPLWVEQKETLPFIDGNLTGHIDIIRVENENLWIWDYKPNAKKEKYATTQTYYYALMLAKRCQIPLDKIRCGYFDVDDAFLFKPVDVNLNGQLDGFVAAQEPRRTFIKQEQK
;
A
#
# COMPACT_ATOMS: atom_id res chain seq x y z
N MET A 1 17.95 -14.52 -4.79
CA MET A 1 17.23 -14.80 -6.06
C MET A 1 16.07 -13.84 -6.12
N ILE A 2 15.94 -13.14 -7.23
CA ILE A 2 14.78 -12.32 -7.54
C ILE A 2 13.87 -13.18 -8.42
N ILE A 3 12.62 -13.36 -8.00
CA ILE A 3 11.56 -13.94 -8.82
C ILE A 3 10.72 -12.79 -9.38
N GLN A 4 10.15 -12.99 -10.57
CA GLN A 4 9.39 -11.94 -11.24
C GLN A 4 8.31 -12.52 -12.16
N THR A 5 7.27 -11.74 -12.38
CA THR A 5 6.24 -12.02 -13.38
C THR A 5 5.61 -10.70 -13.87
N HIS A 6 4.88 -10.77 -14.98
CA HIS A 6 4.12 -9.64 -15.52
C HIS A 6 2.64 -9.83 -15.21
N LEU A 7 1.99 -8.80 -14.69
CA LEU A 7 0.58 -8.83 -14.32
C LEU A 7 -0.20 -7.82 -15.17
N GLN A 8 -1.19 -8.28 -15.94
CA GLN A 8 -2.02 -7.44 -16.78
C GLN A 8 -3.27 -7.01 -16.02
N HIS A 9 -3.15 -5.96 -15.20
CA HIS A 9 -4.22 -5.42 -14.36
C HIS A 9 -4.61 -4.01 -14.83
N GLY A 10 -5.09 -3.92 -16.06
CA GLY A 10 -5.38 -2.66 -16.78
C GLY A 10 -4.15 -2.01 -17.42
N VAL A 11 -3.02 -2.02 -16.70
CA VAL A 11 -1.67 -1.81 -17.26
C VAL A 11 -0.79 -3.01 -16.92
N ILE A 12 0.40 -3.09 -17.54
CA ILE A 12 1.37 -4.13 -17.20
C ILE A 12 2.13 -3.69 -15.96
N TYR A 13 2.08 -4.53 -14.92
CA TYR A 13 2.86 -4.39 -13.69
C TYR A 13 3.97 -5.43 -13.67
N HIS A 14 5.18 -4.99 -13.30
CA HIS A 14 6.38 -5.83 -13.23
C HIS A 14 6.60 -6.27 -11.79
N TYR A 15 5.81 -7.25 -11.32
CA TYR A 15 5.93 -7.74 -9.96
C TYR A 15 7.25 -8.48 -9.77
N GLN A 16 8.03 -8.07 -8.78
CA GLN A 16 9.33 -8.65 -8.44
C GLN A 16 9.47 -8.88 -6.94
N CYS A 17 10.11 -9.98 -6.54
CA CYS A 17 10.36 -10.30 -5.14
C CYS A 17 11.74 -10.94 -4.94
N ASN A 18 12.53 -10.41 -4.02
CA ASN A 18 13.81 -10.99 -3.61
C ASN A 18 13.60 -12.02 -2.49
N THR A 19 13.32 -13.27 -2.88
CA THR A 19 13.05 -14.37 -1.96
C THR A 19 14.20 -14.69 -1.03
N THR A 20 15.45 -14.43 -1.45
CA THR A 20 16.61 -14.67 -0.58
C THR A 20 16.69 -13.66 0.56
N ARG A 21 16.37 -12.39 0.31
CA ARG A 21 16.28 -11.38 1.37
C ARG A 21 15.12 -11.71 2.29
N LEU A 22 13.94 -11.95 1.71
CA LEU A 22 12.72 -12.19 2.49
C LEU A 22 12.76 -13.47 3.33
N LYS A 23 13.40 -14.55 2.85
CA LYS A 23 13.59 -15.78 3.62
C LYS A 23 14.48 -15.60 4.87
N LYS A 24 15.34 -14.58 4.90
CA LYS A 24 16.16 -14.28 6.09
C LYS A 24 15.35 -13.59 7.19
N GLU A 25 14.24 -12.94 6.83
CA GLU A 25 13.37 -12.20 7.73
C GLU A 25 12.38 -13.15 8.41
N LYS A 26 12.77 -13.73 9.55
CA LYS A 26 11.99 -14.78 10.26
C LYS A 26 10.55 -14.37 10.56
N ASN A 27 10.32 -13.08 10.86
CA ASN A 27 9.00 -12.53 11.20
C ASN A 27 8.13 -12.22 9.97
N GLN A 28 8.64 -12.44 8.75
CA GLN A 28 7.95 -12.12 7.49
C GLN A 28 7.53 -13.38 6.73
N LYS A 29 7.37 -14.51 7.42
CA LYS A 29 6.97 -15.79 6.81
C LYS A 29 5.67 -15.67 5.99
N ASN A 30 4.63 -15.05 6.53
CA ASN A 30 3.34 -14.96 5.83
C ASN A 30 3.45 -14.09 4.57
N PHE A 31 4.21 -13.00 4.62
CA PHE A 31 4.46 -12.16 3.45
C PHE A 31 5.33 -12.90 2.41
N TYR A 32 6.30 -13.69 2.85
CA TYR A 32 7.06 -14.58 1.97
C TYR A 32 6.18 -15.59 1.23
N GLU A 33 5.28 -16.27 1.96
CA GLU A 33 4.34 -17.23 1.38
C GLU A 33 3.37 -16.55 0.42
N TYR A 34 2.87 -15.35 0.78
CA TYR A 34 2.07 -14.52 -0.10
C TYR A 34 2.79 -14.20 -1.41
N CYS A 35 4.04 -13.72 -1.32
CA CYS A 35 4.83 -13.38 -2.49
C CYS A 35 5.04 -14.57 -3.44
N LEU A 36 5.27 -15.77 -2.90
CA LEU A 36 5.37 -16.99 -3.71
C LEU A 36 4.04 -17.39 -4.32
N GLY A 37 2.96 -17.30 -3.54
CA GLY A 37 1.61 -17.61 -4.02
C GLY A 37 1.19 -16.75 -5.19
N VAL A 38 1.48 -15.45 -5.15
CA VAL A 38 1.20 -14.52 -6.26
C VAL A 38 1.96 -14.90 -7.54
N ILE A 39 3.22 -15.32 -7.44
CA ILE A 39 3.98 -15.76 -8.62
C ILE A 39 3.38 -17.02 -9.26
N GLN A 40 2.86 -17.93 -8.44
CA GLN A 40 2.34 -19.21 -8.91
C GLN A 40 0.90 -19.08 -9.45
N ASN A 41 0.05 -18.31 -8.76
CA ASN A 41 -1.37 -18.23 -9.05
C ASN A 41 -1.95 -16.89 -8.55
N CYS A 42 -1.61 -15.79 -9.24
CA CYS A 42 -2.19 -14.48 -8.96
C CYS A 42 -3.69 -14.49 -9.30
N PRO A 43 -4.59 -14.08 -8.38
CA PRO A 43 -6.02 -14.08 -8.65
C PRO A 43 -6.41 -12.80 -9.42
N HIS A 44 -6.20 -12.84 -10.73
CA HIS A 44 -6.38 -11.71 -11.63
C HIS A 44 -7.81 -11.14 -11.64
N GLU A 45 -8.82 -11.97 -11.35
CA GLU A 45 -10.23 -11.61 -11.38
C GLU A 45 -10.59 -10.44 -10.46
N TYR A 46 -9.90 -10.27 -9.33
CA TYR A 46 -10.16 -9.17 -8.41
C TYR A 46 -9.76 -7.81 -8.98
N PHE A 47 -8.84 -7.78 -9.96
CA PHE A 47 -8.25 -6.56 -10.52
C PHE A 47 -9.00 -6.01 -11.74
N PHE A 48 -10.06 -6.69 -12.19
CA PHE A 48 -10.82 -6.29 -13.37
C PHE A 48 -12.04 -5.42 -13.06
N SER A 49 -12.39 -5.23 -11.79
CA SER A 49 -13.51 -4.39 -11.35
C SER A 49 -13.21 -3.65 -10.05
N GLY A 50 -13.99 -2.60 -9.79
CA GLY A 50 -13.83 -1.72 -8.63
C GLY A 50 -12.63 -0.77 -8.74
N PRO A 51 -12.44 0.11 -7.74
CA PRO A 51 -11.38 1.11 -7.78
C PRO A 51 -10.01 0.53 -7.39
N ARG A 52 -8.97 1.12 -7.98
CA ARG A 52 -7.61 1.03 -7.42
C ARG A 52 -7.47 2.00 -6.25
N SER A 53 -6.71 1.64 -5.24
CA SER A 53 -6.44 2.51 -4.08
C SER A 53 -5.84 3.87 -4.49
N SER A 54 -5.03 3.90 -5.54
CA SER A 54 -4.45 5.14 -6.10
C SER A 54 -5.47 6.10 -6.70
N VAL A 55 -6.71 5.69 -6.96
CA VAL A 55 -7.78 6.57 -7.46
C VAL A 55 -8.66 7.15 -6.35
N LEU A 56 -8.48 6.73 -5.10
CA LEU A 56 -9.27 7.22 -3.97
C LEU A 56 -8.90 8.66 -3.63
N LYS A 57 -9.89 9.57 -3.67
CA LYS A 57 -9.69 11.03 -3.48
C LYS A 57 -10.34 11.57 -2.21
N PHE A 58 -10.16 10.87 -1.11
CA PHE A 58 -10.49 11.36 0.23
C PHE A 58 -9.23 11.31 1.09
N ARG A 59 -9.15 12.16 2.11
CA ARG A 59 -8.06 12.09 3.08
C ARG A 59 -8.35 11.00 4.09
N VAL A 60 -7.32 10.47 4.71
CA VAL A 60 -7.43 9.68 5.95
C VAL A 60 -6.97 10.58 7.09
N GLY A 61 -7.58 10.46 8.27
CA GLY A 61 -7.29 11.32 9.43
C GLY A 61 -5.94 11.01 10.08
N VAL A 62 -4.84 11.24 9.35
CA VAL A 62 -3.46 11.15 9.81
C VAL A 62 -2.62 12.23 9.15
N ASP A 63 -1.76 12.87 9.94
CA ASP A 63 -0.74 13.78 9.45
C ASP A 63 0.60 13.04 9.38
N PRO A 64 1.18 12.87 8.18
CA PRO A 64 2.45 12.18 8.06
C PRO A 64 3.60 13.07 8.57
N VAL A 65 4.59 12.45 9.21
CA VAL A 65 5.83 13.11 9.61
C VAL A 65 6.65 13.39 8.37
N HIS A 66 6.93 14.68 8.12
CA HIS A 66 7.81 15.12 7.03
C HIS A 66 9.28 15.02 7.47
N VAL A 67 10.08 14.29 6.69
CA VAL A 67 11.51 14.10 6.92
C VAL A 67 12.28 14.53 5.68
N LYS A 68 13.18 15.50 5.86
CA LYS A 68 14.15 15.90 4.84
C LYS A 68 15.42 15.07 4.95
N GLY A 69 16.04 14.78 3.80
CA GLY A 69 17.29 14.01 3.76
C GLY A 69 17.12 12.53 4.16
N HIS A 70 15.91 11.98 3.99
CA HIS A 70 15.66 10.57 4.23
C HIS A 70 16.38 9.70 3.18
N GLU A 71 16.84 8.50 3.55
CA GLU A 71 17.58 7.62 2.64
C GLU A 71 16.80 7.27 1.36
N MET A 72 15.48 7.14 1.45
CA MET A 72 14.61 6.90 0.28
C MET A 72 14.72 8.01 -0.77
N SER A 73 14.87 9.26 -0.33
CA SER A 73 15.04 10.41 -1.23
C SER A 73 16.41 10.39 -1.91
N GLU A 74 17.45 9.94 -1.21
CA GLU A 74 18.78 9.76 -1.80
C GLU A 74 18.78 8.60 -2.82
N PHE A 75 18.14 7.47 -2.48
CA PHE A 75 17.96 6.37 -3.42
C PHE A 75 17.15 6.76 -4.66
N ALA A 76 16.16 7.65 -4.51
CA ALA A 76 15.45 8.20 -5.66
C ALA A 76 16.39 8.96 -6.59
N LYS A 77 17.25 9.85 -6.05
CA LYS A 77 18.21 10.60 -6.87
C LYS A 77 19.15 9.67 -7.62
N LEU A 78 19.78 8.75 -6.91
CA LEU A 78 20.73 7.79 -7.47
C LEU A 78 20.07 6.93 -8.56
N GLY A 79 18.88 6.39 -8.31
CA GLY A 79 18.16 5.59 -9.29
C GLY A 79 17.76 6.36 -10.54
N LEU A 80 17.33 7.62 -10.39
CA LEU A 80 16.99 8.47 -11.53
C LEU A 80 18.22 8.81 -12.39
N GLU A 81 19.37 9.02 -11.76
CA GLU A 81 20.65 9.30 -12.44
C GLU A 81 21.19 8.05 -13.16
N GLU A 82 21.35 6.95 -12.42
CA GLU A 82 21.95 5.70 -12.92
C GLU A 82 21.18 5.12 -14.12
N TYR A 83 19.84 5.14 -14.04
CA TYR A 83 18.99 4.58 -15.09
C TYR A 83 18.42 5.63 -16.05
N SER A 84 18.96 6.87 -16.04
CA SER A 84 18.46 8.00 -16.83
C SER A 84 18.30 7.71 -18.32
N GLN A 85 19.23 6.94 -18.90
CA GLN A 85 19.26 6.60 -20.34
C GLN A 85 18.61 5.26 -20.70
N ASN A 86 18.40 4.39 -19.72
CA ASN A 86 18.09 2.97 -19.96
C ASN A 86 16.64 2.60 -19.61
N ILE A 87 16.01 3.36 -18.71
CA ILE A 87 14.63 3.14 -18.27
C ILE A 87 13.85 4.43 -18.52
N ARG A 88 12.63 4.33 -19.05
CA ARG A 88 11.81 5.53 -19.33
C ARG A 88 11.03 6.01 -18.11
N SER A 89 10.42 5.09 -17.37
CA SER A 89 9.58 5.44 -16.22
C SER A 89 10.44 5.83 -15.02
N ASN A 90 10.17 6.99 -14.43
CA ASN A 90 10.85 7.41 -13.20
C ASN A 90 10.53 6.48 -12.02
N HIS A 91 9.32 5.92 -11.95
CA HIS A 91 8.98 4.92 -10.94
C HIS A 91 9.88 3.69 -11.09
N GLU A 92 9.97 3.16 -12.31
CA GLU A 92 10.75 1.96 -12.60
C GLU A 92 12.25 2.17 -12.31
N LYS A 93 12.81 3.35 -12.66
CA LYS A 93 14.19 3.71 -12.30
C LYS A 93 14.46 3.57 -10.80
N VAL A 94 13.60 4.19 -9.99
CA VAL A 94 13.74 4.21 -8.53
C VAL A 94 13.53 2.81 -7.94
N GLN A 95 12.51 2.10 -8.41
CA GLN A 95 12.19 0.74 -8.00
C GLN A 95 13.33 -0.23 -8.29
N GLN A 96 13.86 -0.27 -9.53
CA GLN A 96 14.97 -1.15 -9.90
C GLN A 96 16.22 -0.83 -9.08
N PHE A 97 16.54 0.45 -8.90
CA PHE A 97 17.67 0.86 -8.06
C PHE A 97 17.54 0.32 -6.63
N LEU A 98 16.38 0.52 -6.01
CA LEU A 98 16.13 0.03 -4.65
C LEU A 98 16.23 -1.50 -4.57
N LEU A 99 15.61 -2.24 -5.49
CA LEU A 99 15.68 -3.70 -5.47
C LEU A 99 17.11 -4.22 -5.66
N LEU A 100 17.95 -3.56 -6.47
CA LEU A 100 19.32 -4.01 -6.71
C LEU A 100 20.29 -3.58 -5.61
N HIS A 101 20.18 -2.34 -5.12
CA HIS A 101 21.20 -1.71 -4.26
C HIS A 101 20.81 -1.60 -2.78
N ASP A 102 19.51 -1.53 -2.45
CA ASP A 102 19.07 -1.47 -1.06
C ASP A 102 18.78 -2.88 -0.50
N PRO A 103 19.55 -3.37 0.48
CA PRO A 103 19.35 -4.71 1.05
C PRO A 103 18.03 -4.83 1.83
N LYS A 104 17.41 -3.71 2.23
CA LYS A 104 16.12 -3.70 2.92
C LYS A 104 14.95 -3.86 1.95
N THR A 105 15.11 -3.55 0.66
CA THR A 105 14.06 -3.71 -0.35
C THR A 105 13.89 -5.18 -0.71
N VAL A 106 12.66 -5.69 -0.56
CA VAL A 106 12.35 -7.11 -0.72
C VAL A 106 11.35 -7.38 -1.84
N ALA A 107 10.50 -6.44 -2.21
CA ALA A 107 9.55 -6.62 -3.31
C ALA A 107 9.14 -5.29 -3.96
N LEU A 108 8.74 -5.37 -5.23
CA LEU A 108 8.27 -4.26 -6.05
C LEU A 108 6.95 -4.63 -6.73
N GLU A 109 6.09 -3.65 -7.00
CA GLU A 109 4.82 -3.80 -7.70
C GLU A 109 3.96 -4.95 -7.15
N VAL A 110 3.87 -5.05 -5.81
CA VAL A 110 3.19 -6.16 -5.13
C VAL A 110 1.68 -6.00 -5.30
N PRO A 111 0.98 -6.90 -6.03
CA PRO A 111 -0.47 -6.82 -6.20
C PRO A 111 -1.15 -7.05 -4.86
N LEU A 112 -2.25 -6.35 -4.60
CA LEU A 112 -3.09 -6.51 -3.42
C LEU A 112 -4.55 -6.30 -3.78
N TRP A 113 -5.44 -6.97 -3.04
CA TRP A 113 -6.88 -6.82 -3.19
C TRP A 113 -7.62 -7.09 -1.87
N VAL A 114 -8.81 -6.52 -1.75
CA VAL A 114 -9.86 -6.95 -0.83
C VAL A 114 -11.20 -6.93 -1.55
N GLU A 115 -12.09 -7.81 -1.12
CA GLU A 115 -13.44 -7.90 -1.68
C GLU A 115 -14.32 -6.74 -1.21
N GLN A 116 -15.40 -6.45 -1.91
CA GLN A 116 -16.36 -5.39 -1.52
C GLN A 116 -16.87 -5.54 -0.07
N LYS A 117 -17.10 -6.77 0.38
CA LYS A 117 -17.56 -7.06 1.75
C LYS A 117 -16.51 -6.77 2.83
N GLU A 118 -15.27 -6.52 2.44
CA GLU A 118 -14.11 -6.30 3.32
C GLU A 118 -13.62 -4.85 3.27
N THR A 119 -14.23 -4.00 2.43
CA THR A 119 -13.88 -2.59 2.29
C THR A 119 -14.93 -1.70 2.95
N LEU A 120 -14.76 -0.38 2.85
CA LEU A 120 -15.74 0.57 3.35
C LEU A 120 -17.01 0.56 2.49
N PRO A 121 -18.21 0.78 3.08
CA PRO A 121 -19.48 0.68 2.35
C PRO A 121 -19.62 1.59 1.12
N PHE A 122 -18.87 2.69 1.07
CA PHE A 122 -18.90 3.63 -0.06
C PHE A 122 -17.94 3.26 -1.21
N ILE A 123 -17.10 2.25 -1.02
CA ILE A 123 -16.23 1.72 -2.08
C ILE A 123 -17.04 0.65 -2.82
N ASP A 124 -17.38 0.95 -4.07
CA ASP A 124 -18.13 0.03 -4.92
C ASP A 124 -17.20 -0.99 -5.59
N GLY A 125 -17.49 -2.27 -5.42
CA GLY A 125 -16.66 -3.37 -5.90
C GLY A 125 -15.39 -3.65 -5.08
N ASN A 126 -14.49 -4.43 -5.67
CA ASN A 126 -13.22 -4.81 -5.05
C ASN A 126 -12.29 -3.60 -4.96
N LEU A 127 -11.57 -3.47 -3.86
CA LEU A 127 -10.48 -2.51 -3.76
C LEU A 127 -9.18 -3.22 -4.11
N THR A 128 -8.39 -2.64 -5.01
CA THR A 128 -7.14 -3.25 -5.48
C THR A 128 -5.97 -2.27 -5.51
N GLY A 129 -4.77 -2.78 -5.73
CA GLY A 129 -3.62 -1.96 -6.08
C GLY A 129 -2.32 -2.74 -6.23
N HIS A 130 -1.26 -2.00 -6.55
CA HIS A 130 0.11 -2.51 -6.59
C HIS A 130 0.96 -1.60 -5.71
N ILE A 131 1.65 -2.16 -4.73
CA ILE A 131 2.59 -1.41 -3.90
C ILE A 131 3.87 -1.22 -4.71
N ASP A 132 4.27 0.03 -4.94
CA ASP A 132 5.52 0.35 -5.64
C ASP A 132 6.70 -0.40 -5.01
N ILE A 133 6.93 -0.22 -3.70
CA ILE A 133 8.10 -0.76 -2.99
C ILE A 133 7.71 -1.30 -1.61
N ILE A 134 8.19 -2.50 -1.28
CA ILE A 134 8.17 -3.06 0.08
C ILE A 134 9.60 -3.22 0.60
N ARG A 135 9.86 -2.65 1.78
CA ARG A 135 11.10 -2.84 2.56
C ARG A 135 10.82 -3.59 3.86
N VAL A 136 11.82 -4.31 4.37
CA VAL A 136 11.81 -4.84 5.74
C VAL A 136 12.82 -4.05 6.57
N GLU A 137 12.35 -3.45 7.66
CA GLU A 137 13.20 -2.67 8.57
C GLU A 137 12.70 -2.76 10.01
N ASN A 138 13.60 -3.09 10.94
CA ASN A 138 13.31 -3.26 12.36
C ASN A 138 12.08 -4.17 12.59
N GLU A 139 12.06 -5.30 11.89
CA GLU A 139 10.97 -6.30 11.88
C GLU A 139 9.62 -5.82 11.30
N ASN A 140 9.52 -4.58 10.81
CA ASN A 140 8.29 -4.06 10.21
C ASN A 140 8.35 -4.14 8.67
N LEU A 141 7.19 -4.31 8.05
CA LEU A 141 7.03 -4.07 6.62
C LEU A 141 6.77 -2.59 6.36
N TRP A 142 7.58 -2.02 5.49
CA TRP A 142 7.45 -0.64 5.03
C TRP A 142 6.89 -0.62 3.63
N ILE A 143 5.73 0.00 3.47
CA ILE A 143 5.12 0.34 2.19
C ILE A 143 5.64 1.71 1.79
N TRP A 144 6.31 1.78 0.65
CA TRP A 144 6.81 3.02 0.06
C TRP A 144 6.19 3.23 -1.31
N ASP A 145 5.68 4.43 -1.55
CA ASP A 145 5.09 4.86 -2.83
C ASP A 145 5.88 6.06 -3.37
N TYR A 146 6.49 5.93 -4.55
CA TYR A 146 7.27 7.03 -5.13
C TYR A 146 6.31 8.03 -5.76
N LYS A 147 6.45 9.32 -5.45
CA LYS A 147 5.53 10.36 -5.92
C LYS A 147 6.31 11.60 -6.35
N PRO A 148 6.53 11.85 -7.65
CA PRO A 148 7.19 13.08 -8.08
C PRO A 148 6.50 14.33 -7.52
N ASN A 149 7.24 15.19 -6.81
CA ASN A 149 6.69 16.32 -6.05
C ASN A 149 5.81 15.87 -4.87
N ALA A 150 6.32 14.97 -4.03
CA ALA A 150 5.62 14.36 -2.91
C ALA A 150 4.95 15.40 -2.00
N LYS A 151 5.57 16.57 -1.82
CA LYS A 151 5.01 17.68 -1.04
C LYS A 151 3.65 18.20 -1.55
N LYS A 152 3.33 18.01 -2.83
CA LYS A 152 2.06 18.43 -3.44
C LYS A 152 1.00 17.34 -3.39
N GLU A 153 1.35 16.12 -3.00
CA GLU A 153 0.43 15.00 -2.95
C GLU A 153 -0.60 15.18 -1.84
N LYS A 154 -1.87 14.95 -2.19
CA LYS A 154 -3.00 15.12 -1.26
C LYS A 154 -3.56 13.79 -0.76
N TYR A 155 -3.32 12.70 -1.48
CA TYR A 155 -3.99 11.41 -1.27
C TYR A 155 -3.00 10.23 -1.16
N ALA A 156 -1.70 10.49 -1.12
CA ALA A 156 -0.68 9.45 -0.98
C ALA A 156 -0.80 8.69 0.36
N THR A 157 -1.18 9.38 1.45
CA THR A 157 -1.50 8.75 2.74
C THR A 157 -2.69 7.81 2.64
N THR A 158 -3.74 8.20 1.92
CA THR A 158 -4.91 7.34 1.66
C THR A 158 -4.51 6.10 0.88
N GLN A 159 -3.80 6.28 -0.24
CA GLN A 159 -3.33 5.17 -1.07
C GLN A 159 -2.50 4.17 -0.24
N THR A 160 -1.47 4.64 0.46
CA THR A 160 -0.58 3.78 1.24
C THR A 160 -1.23 3.18 2.49
N TYR A 161 -2.23 3.86 3.08
CA TYR A 161 -3.04 3.29 4.17
C TYR A 161 -3.88 2.09 3.71
N TYR A 162 -4.58 2.21 2.58
CA TYR A 162 -5.36 1.08 2.05
C TYR A 162 -4.48 -0.05 1.55
N TYR A 163 -3.28 0.24 1.04
CA TYR A 163 -2.26 -0.79 0.82
C TYR A 163 -1.93 -1.54 2.11
N ALA A 164 -1.73 -0.83 3.23
CA ALA A 164 -1.49 -1.48 4.52
C ALA A 164 -2.65 -2.36 4.98
N LEU A 165 -3.90 -1.91 4.83
CA LEU A 165 -5.07 -2.71 5.18
C LEU A 165 -5.18 -3.98 4.33
N MET A 166 -5.00 -3.86 3.01
CA MET A 166 -5.05 -5.02 2.11
C MET A 166 -3.89 -5.99 2.40
N LEU A 167 -2.69 -5.47 2.65
CA LEU A 167 -1.53 -6.28 3.01
C LEU A 167 -1.74 -7.02 4.34
N ALA A 168 -2.18 -6.30 5.37
CA ALA A 168 -2.51 -6.86 6.68
C ALA A 168 -3.53 -8.00 6.55
N LYS A 169 -4.59 -7.79 5.75
CA LYS A 169 -5.63 -8.79 5.51
C LYS A 169 -5.11 -10.01 4.75
N ARG A 170 -4.44 -9.79 3.61
CA ARG A 170 -4.02 -10.87 2.70
C ARG A 170 -2.85 -11.69 3.25
N CYS A 171 -1.99 -11.06 4.05
CA CYS A 171 -0.84 -11.71 4.68
C CYS A 171 -1.05 -12.05 6.16
N GLN A 172 -2.21 -11.73 6.75
CA GLN A 172 -2.47 -11.90 8.19
C GLN A 172 -1.37 -11.27 9.06
N ILE A 173 -0.99 -10.03 8.73
CA ILE A 173 0.04 -9.28 9.43
C ILE A 173 -0.64 -8.22 10.29
N PRO A 174 -0.31 -8.14 11.60
CA PRO A 174 -0.82 -7.08 12.47
C PRO A 174 -0.51 -5.69 11.89
N LEU A 175 -1.49 -4.78 11.91
CA LEU A 175 -1.35 -3.46 11.30
C LEU A 175 -0.24 -2.62 11.98
N ASP A 176 0.03 -2.85 13.26
CA ASP A 176 1.11 -2.21 14.03
C ASP A 176 2.52 -2.68 13.61
N LYS A 177 2.62 -3.75 12.81
CA LYS A 177 3.84 -4.24 12.15
C LYS A 177 4.03 -3.70 10.74
N ILE A 178 3.16 -2.79 10.30
CA ILE A 178 3.26 -2.12 9.00
C ILE A 178 3.58 -0.63 9.20
N ARG A 179 4.38 -0.06 8.31
CA ARG A 179 4.69 1.36 8.21
C ARG A 179 4.40 1.81 6.79
N CYS A 180 4.00 3.07 6.65
CA CYS A 180 3.65 3.64 5.36
C CYS A 180 4.48 4.89 5.13
N GLY A 181 4.90 5.09 3.89
CA GLY A 181 5.49 6.33 3.47
C GLY A 181 5.35 6.57 1.98
N TYR A 182 5.52 7.83 1.62
CA TYR A 182 5.65 8.25 0.23
C TYR A 182 6.75 9.30 0.15
N PHE A 183 7.42 9.37 -1.00
CA PHE A 183 8.65 10.14 -1.11
C PHE A 183 8.92 10.58 -2.55
N ASP A 184 9.74 11.63 -2.67
CA ASP A 184 10.45 11.98 -3.89
C ASP A 184 11.94 12.18 -3.60
N VAL A 185 12.64 12.82 -4.54
CA VAL A 185 14.07 13.13 -4.43
C VAL A 185 14.41 14.08 -3.29
N ASP A 186 13.47 14.85 -2.75
CA ASP A 186 13.76 15.89 -1.75
C ASP A 186 13.11 15.60 -0.39
N ASP A 187 11.90 15.06 -0.41
CA ASP A 187 11.01 14.93 0.72
C ASP A 187 10.52 13.49 0.91
N ALA A 188 10.50 13.02 2.16
CA ALA A 188 9.83 11.79 2.55
C ALA A 188 8.77 12.08 3.63
N PHE A 189 7.66 11.37 3.56
CA PHE A 189 6.52 11.50 4.46
C PHE A 189 6.18 10.13 5.03
N LEU A 190 6.13 9.99 6.35
CA LEU A 190 6.02 8.71 7.03
C LEU A 190 4.87 8.73 8.04
N PHE A 191 4.16 7.62 8.18
CA PHE A 191 3.16 7.46 9.22
C PHE A 191 2.96 5.98 9.58
N LYS A 192 2.31 5.73 10.72
CA LYS A 192 1.86 4.39 11.09
C LYS A 192 0.38 4.26 10.70
N PRO A 193 -0.01 3.20 9.98
CA PRO A 193 -1.41 3.02 9.59
C PRO A 193 -2.34 2.82 10.79
N VAL A 194 -1.83 2.34 11.93
CA VAL A 194 -2.61 2.21 13.19
C VAL A 194 -3.00 3.56 13.81
N ASP A 195 -2.32 4.64 13.45
CA ASP A 195 -2.61 5.98 13.98
C ASP A 195 -3.71 6.68 13.15
N VAL A 196 -4.20 6.05 12.08
CA VAL A 196 -5.27 6.60 11.23
C VAL A 196 -6.60 6.59 11.97
N ASN A 197 -7.21 7.76 12.11
CA ASN A 197 -8.54 7.92 12.66
C ASN A 197 -9.56 8.23 11.56
N LEU A 198 -10.48 7.31 11.31
CA LEU A 198 -11.56 7.49 10.33
C LEU A 198 -12.82 8.16 10.91
N ASN A 199 -12.93 8.29 12.24
CA ASN A 199 -14.18 8.69 12.91
C ASN A 199 -14.66 10.08 12.46
N GLY A 200 -13.75 11.05 12.31
CA GLY A 200 -14.10 12.40 11.84
C GLY A 200 -14.56 12.49 10.36
N GLN A 201 -14.47 11.40 9.60
CA GLN A 201 -14.94 11.32 8.21
C GLN A 201 -16.08 10.31 8.00
N LEU A 202 -16.33 9.47 9.01
CA LEU A 202 -17.45 8.52 9.07
C LEU A 202 -18.64 9.07 9.87
N ASP A 203 -18.52 10.19 10.58
CA ASP A 203 -19.63 10.82 11.33
C ASP A 203 -20.83 11.20 10.43
N GLY A 204 -20.63 11.38 9.12
CA GLY A 204 -21.72 11.50 8.13
C GLY A 204 -22.38 10.18 7.72
N PHE A 205 -21.82 9.04 8.11
CA PHE A 205 -22.23 7.68 7.70
C PHE A 205 -22.70 6.80 8.87
N VAL A 206 -22.19 6.99 10.09
CA VAL A 206 -22.65 6.26 11.30
C VAL A 206 -24.12 6.55 11.62
N ALA A 207 -24.64 7.73 11.24
CA ALA A 207 -26.06 8.09 11.38
C ALA A 207 -27.02 7.23 10.52
N ALA A 208 -26.53 6.43 9.58
CA ALA A 208 -27.36 5.57 8.72
C ALA A 208 -27.47 4.11 9.22
N GLN A 209 -26.83 3.75 10.33
CA GLN A 209 -26.85 2.38 10.86
C GLN A 209 -27.39 2.22 12.28
N GLU A 210 -27.91 3.28 12.92
CA GLU A 210 -28.78 3.04 14.08
C GLU A 210 -30.12 2.45 13.59
N PRO A 211 -30.52 1.24 14.03
CA PRO A 211 -31.89 0.81 13.83
C PRO A 211 -32.77 1.83 14.55
N ARG A 212 -33.75 2.40 13.83
CA ARG A 212 -34.84 3.15 14.48
C ARG A 212 -35.36 2.27 15.59
N ARG A 213 -35.09 2.65 16.85
CA ARG A 213 -35.78 2.05 17.99
C ARG A 213 -37.26 2.29 17.74
N THR A 214 -37.95 1.24 17.33
CA THR A 214 -39.40 1.19 17.30
C THR A 214 -39.84 1.40 18.74
N PHE A 215 -40.25 2.63 19.08
CA PHE A 215 -41.02 2.84 20.28
C PHE A 215 -42.32 2.08 20.08
N ILE A 216 -42.40 0.89 20.69
CA ILE A 216 -43.66 0.23 20.97
C ILE A 216 -44.44 1.25 21.81
N LYS A 217 -45.48 1.84 21.21
CA LYS A 217 -46.51 2.53 21.98
C LYS A 217 -47.13 1.47 22.90
N GLN A 218 -46.81 1.55 24.19
CA GLN A 218 -47.66 0.94 25.20
C GLN A 218 -48.99 1.69 25.12
N GLU A 219 -50.02 1.00 24.62
CA GLU A 219 -51.40 1.42 24.82
C GLU A 219 -51.70 1.34 26.33
N GLN A 220 -51.92 2.51 26.92
CA GLN A 220 -52.67 2.64 28.16
C GLN A 220 -54.06 3.17 27.80
N LYS A 221 -55.02 2.27 27.66
CA LYS A 221 -56.28 2.21 28.43
C LYS A 221 -57.21 1.16 27.87
#